data_AF-A0A387G2V5-F1
#
_entry.id   AF-A0A387G2V5-F1
#
_cell.length_a   1.000
_cell.length_b   1.000
_cell.length_c   1.000
_cell.angle_alpha   90.00
_cell.angle_beta   90.00
_cell.angle_gamma   90.00
#
_symmetry.space_group_name_H-M   'P 1'
#
loop_
_entity.id
_entity.type
_entity.pdbx_description
1 polymer ?
#
loop_
_entity_poly.entity_id
_entity_poly.type
_entity_poly.pdbx_seq_one_letter_code
_entity_poly.pdbx_strand_id
1 'polypeptide(L)'
;MAEPDGQSALKSLAAVCEAIAHASFDDADLLFNIVADETVSEDIRNLAETFVSMMVQVEAREFHASQLIADLKETQRQLEAAQQQLQRENTNLKQRLKKLDVHFDETQADLEIKEIVETEYFRELQQRAKSLRSKFKHQADGEVP
;
A
#
# COMPACT_ATOMS: atom_id res chain seq x y z
N MET A 1 53.51 43.59 13.38
CA MET A 1 53.07 42.29 12.85
C MET A 1 52.15 41.72 13.91
N ALA A 2 50.83 41.87 13.75
CA ALA A 2 49.86 41.28 14.67
C ALA A 2 49.50 39.91 14.09
N GLU A 3 49.82 38.84 14.80
CA GLU A 3 49.27 37.52 14.46
C GLU A 3 47.74 37.61 14.58
N PRO A 4 46.97 37.31 13.53
CA PRO A 4 45.52 37.29 13.66
C PRO A 4 45.15 36.03 14.45
N ASP A 5 44.82 36.25 15.72
CA ASP A 5 43.76 35.64 16.54
C ASP A 5 43.26 34.21 16.22
N GLY A 6 44.14 33.29 15.80
CA GLY A 6 43.76 31.91 15.47
C GLY A 6 43.12 31.14 16.63
N GLN A 7 43.32 31.60 17.87
CA GLN A 7 42.66 31.09 19.05
C GLN A 7 41.17 31.48 19.16
N SER A 8 40.77 32.65 18.66
CA SER A 8 39.34 33.01 18.61
C SER A 8 38.63 32.27 17.48
N ALA A 9 39.27 32.14 16.31
CA ALA A 9 38.75 31.34 15.19
C ALA A 9 38.53 29.88 15.58
N LEU A 10 39.48 29.24 16.28
CA LEU A 10 39.34 27.87 16.77
C LEU A 10 38.22 27.70 17.82
N LYS A 11 38.03 28.69 18.70
CA LYS A 11 36.93 28.65 19.68
C LYS A 11 35.57 28.79 18.99
N SER A 12 35.45 29.69 18.02
CA SER A 12 34.24 29.84 17.21
C SER A 12 33.95 28.54 16.44
N LEU A 13 34.97 27.93 15.85
CA LEU A 13 34.83 26.65 15.16
C LEU A 13 34.34 25.54 16.09
N ALA A 14 34.91 25.44 17.29
CA ALA A 14 34.50 24.43 18.28
C ALA A 14 33.05 24.61 18.73
N ALA A 15 32.62 25.86 18.97
CA ALA A 15 31.25 26.17 19.36
C ALA A 15 30.25 25.80 18.28
N VAL A 16 30.53 26.09 17.00
CA VAL A 16 29.63 25.71 15.90
C VAL A 16 29.63 24.20 15.67
N CYS A 17 30.74 23.50 15.86
CA CYS A 17 30.77 22.03 15.82
C CYS A 17 29.90 21.39 16.92
N GLU A 18 29.91 21.95 18.12
CA GLU A 18 29.05 21.51 19.23
C GLU A 18 27.57 21.78 18.90
N ALA A 19 27.26 22.93 18.31
CA ALA A 19 25.92 23.27 17.85
C ALA A 19 25.42 22.31 16.75
N ILE A 20 26.25 22.01 15.73
CA ILE A 20 25.95 21.05 14.66
C ILE A 20 25.69 19.64 15.25
N ALA A 21 26.49 19.20 16.22
CA ALA A 21 26.29 17.92 16.88
C ALA A 21 24.95 17.84 17.66
N HIS A 22 24.43 18.99 18.09
CA HIS A 22 23.13 19.12 18.76
C HIS A 22 21.98 19.47 17.80
N ALA A 23 22.21 19.44 16.48
CA ALA A 23 21.25 19.83 15.45
C ALA A 23 20.72 21.27 15.63
N SER A 24 21.55 22.15 16.20
CA SER A 24 21.30 23.57 16.29
C SER A 24 22.16 24.29 15.26
N PHE A 25 21.51 24.95 14.30
CA PHE A 25 22.18 25.63 13.18
C PHE A 25 22.01 27.16 13.23
N ASP A 26 21.52 27.70 14.35
CA ASP A 26 21.21 29.13 14.49
C ASP A 26 22.43 30.04 14.26
N ASP A 27 23.63 29.52 14.55
CA ASP A 27 24.90 30.24 14.41
C ASP A 27 25.74 29.76 13.21
N ALA A 28 25.14 29.05 12.25
CA ALA A 28 25.82 28.52 11.06
C ALA A 28 26.55 29.61 10.25
N ASP A 29 26.01 30.83 10.23
CA ASP A 29 26.59 32.00 9.55
C ASP A 29 28.02 32.32 10.03
N LEU A 30 28.34 32.01 11.29
CA LEU A 30 29.68 32.21 11.84
C LEU A 30 30.73 31.33 11.12
N LEU A 31 30.38 30.11 10.71
CA LEU A 31 31.28 29.24 9.96
C LEU A 31 31.55 29.80 8.55
N PHE A 32 30.52 30.28 7.86
CA PHE A 32 30.66 30.89 6.54
C PHE A 32 31.54 32.14 6.58
N ASN A 33 31.41 32.96 7.62
CA ASN A 33 32.24 34.13 7.82
C ASN A 33 33.73 33.76 8.03
N ILE A 34 34.03 32.66 8.75
CA ILE A 34 35.40 32.17 8.92
C ILE A 34 35.98 31.65 7.60
N VAL A 35 35.18 30.97 6.77
CA VAL A 35 35.60 30.52 5.44
C VAL A 35 35.95 31.70 4.52
N ALA A 36 35.17 32.78 4.59
CA ALA A 36 35.35 33.97 3.76
C ALA A 36 36.47 34.93 4.25
N ASP A 37 36.96 34.75 5.48
CA ASP A 37 37.98 35.62 6.06
C ASP A 37 39.40 35.25 5.57
N GLU A 38 39.93 36.02 4.62
CA GLU A 38 41.27 35.80 4.08
C GLU A 38 42.41 36.00 5.09
N THR A 39 42.13 36.64 6.24
CA THR A 39 43.14 36.89 7.29
C THR A 39 43.38 35.67 8.18
N VAL A 40 42.46 34.70 8.15
CA VAL A 40 42.55 33.45 8.90
C VAL A 40 43.47 32.47 8.16
N SER A 41 44.21 31.65 8.93
CA SER A 41 45.08 30.60 8.37
C SER A 41 44.32 29.69 7.42
N GLU A 42 44.96 29.31 6.31
CA GLU A 42 44.41 28.45 5.28
C GLU A 42 43.92 27.10 5.84
N ASP A 43 44.65 26.53 6.81
CA ASP A 43 44.26 25.27 7.48
C ASP A 43 42.91 25.40 8.22
N ILE A 44 42.67 26.55 8.86
CA ILE A 44 41.44 26.81 9.60
C ILE A 44 40.29 27.06 8.63
N ARG A 45 40.53 27.76 7.51
CA ARG A 45 39.52 27.95 6.46
C ARG A 45 39.10 26.63 5.81
N ASN A 46 40.06 25.78 5.46
CA ASN A 46 39.79 24.45 4.88
C ASN A 46 38.97 23.57 5.85
N LEU A 47 39.27 23.66 7.14
CA LEU A 47 38.52 22.95 8.17
C LEU A 47 37.09 23.48 8.30
N ALA A 48 36.91 24.81 8.31
CA ALA A 48 35.60 25.45 8.30
C ALA A 48 34.78 25.09 7.06
N GLU A 49 35.40 25.06 5.88
CA GLU A 49 34.75 24.68 4.61
C GLU A 49 34.27 23.22 4.63
N THR A 50 35.08 22.32 5.18
CA THR A 50 34.70 20.92 5.38
C THR A 50 33.48 20.80 6.29
N PHE A 51 33.43 21.58 7.36
CA PHE A 51 32.30 21.58 8.29
C PHE A 51 31.03 22.16 7.68
N VAL A 52 31.14 23.25 6.92
CA VAL A 52 30.02 23.80 6.14
C VAL A 52 29.44 22.75 5.20
N SER A 53 30.29 22.04 4.46
CA SER A 53 29.85 20.97 3.56
C SER A 53 29.12 19.84 4.30
N MET A 54 29.63 19.45 5.48
CA MET A 54 28.99 18.44 6.32
C MET A 54 27.61 18.90 6.82
N MET A 55 27.49 20.15 7.25
CA MET A 55 26.24 20.73 7.73
C MET A 55 25.16 20.72 6.64
N VAL A 56 25.50 21.16 5.42
CA VAL A 56 24.59 21.10 4.26
C VAL A 56 24.12 19.67 3.97
N GLN A 57 25.01 18.67 4.10
CA GLN A 57 24.63 17.27 3.93
C GLN A 57 23.69 16.77 5.02
N VAL A 58 23.86 17.23 6.27
CA VAL A 58 22.96 16.89 7.38
C VAL A 58 21.57 17.49 7.13
N GLU A 59 21.48 18.78 6.81
CA GLU A 59 20.22 19.44 6.49
C GLU A 59 19.51 18.76 5.30
N ALA A 60 20.24 18.41 4.24
CA ALA A 60 19.66 17.71 3.09
C ALA A 60 19.08 16.35 3.48
N ARG A 61 19.73 15.62 4.40
CA ARG A 61 19.22 14.34 4.92
C ARG A 61 17.98 14.54 5.79
N GLU A 62 17.98 15.54 6.66
CA GLU A 62 16.83 15.84 7.52
C GLU A 62 15.61 16.28 6.71
N PHE A 63 15.83 17.12 5.70
CA PHE A 63 14.79 17.52 4.76
C PHE A 63 14.22 16.31 4.01
N HIS A 64 15.09 15.45 3.47
CA HIS A 64 14.67 14.24 2.78
C HIS A 64 13.92 13.26 3.69
N ALA A 65 14.37 13.08 4.94
CA ALA A 65 13.68 12.26 5.93
C ALA A 65 12.29 12.81 6.25
N SER A 66 12.16 14.13 6.40
CA SER A 66 10.88 14.81 6.62
C SER A 66 9.93 14.60 5.44
N GLN A 67 10.44 14.69 4.20
CA GLN A 67 9.68 14.43 2.99
C GLN A 67 9.19 12.97 2.94
N LEU A 68 10.07 12.00 3.21
CA LEU A 68 9.69 10.58 3.27
C LEU A 68 8.61 10.31 4.31
N ILE A 69 8.70 10.95 5.48
CA ILE A 69 7.66 10.81 6.52
C ILE A 69 6.33 11.37 6.02
N ALA A 70 6.33 12.49 5.30
CA ALA A 70 5.12 13.06 4.72
C ALA A 70 4.50 12.10 3.68
N ASP A 71 5.31 11.55 2.79
CA ASP A 71 4.87 10.59 1.76
C ASP A 71 4.35 9.28 2.40
N LEU A 72 5.02 8.78 3.44
CA LEU A 72 4.56 7.61 4.20
C LEU A 72 3.21 7.85 4.88
N LYS A 73 2.99 9.05 5.45
CA LYS A 73 1.70 9.39 6.06
C LYS A 73 0.59 9.48 5.02
N GLU A 74 0.87 10.07 3.86
CA GLU A 74 -0.11 10.17 2.78
C GLU A 74 -0.46 8.79 2.20
N THR A 75 0.54 7.95 1.96
CA THR A 75 0.31 6.57 1.50
C THR A 75 -0.45 5.73 2.53
N GLN A 76 -0.16 5.89 3.83
CA GLN A 76 -0.94 5.27 4.89
C GLN A 76 -2.41 5.70 4.83
N ARG A 77 -2.68 6.99 4.69
CA ARG A 77 -4.05 7.53 4.60
C ARG A 77 -4.80 6.96 3.40
N GLN A 78 -4.14 6.85 2.25
CA GLN A 78 -4.73 6.26 1.04
C GLN A 78 -5.03 4.77 1.24
N LEU A 79 -4.13 4.04 1.89
CA LEU A 79 -4.33 2.62 2.20
C LEU A 79 -5.51 2.41 3.15
N GLU A 80 -5.62 3.22 4.21
CA GLU A 80 -6.75 3.17 5.14
C GLU A 80 -8.09 3.45 4.44
N ALA A 81 -8.13 4.45 3.55
CA ALA A 81 -9.31 4.74 2.75
C ALA A 81 -9.70 3.57 1.83
N ALA A 82 -8.73 2.98 1.13
CA ALA A 82 -8.95 1.82 0.27
C ALA A 82 -9.43 0.59 1.06
N GLN A 83 -8.84 0.33 2.24
CA GLN A 83 -9.27 -0.76 3.13
C GLN A 83 -10.71 -0.57 3.60
N GLN A 84 -11.09 0.65 4.01
CA GLN A 84 -12.46 0.95 4.39
C GLN A 84 -13.44 0.75 3.24
N GLN A 85 -13.06 1.17 2.02
CA GLN A 85 -13.87 0.95 0.83
C GLN A 85 -14.04 -0.54 0.54
N LEU A 86 -12.96 -1.33 0.55
CA LEU A 86 -13.01 -2.78 0.35
C LEU A 86 -13.86 -3.48 1.40
N GLN A 87 -13.80 -3.07 2.66
CA GLN A 87 -14.66 -3.63 3.71
C GLN A 87 -16.15 -3.33 3.45
N ARG A 88 -16.48 -2.12 2.99
CA ARG A 88 -17.85 -1.75 2.61
C ARG A 88 -18.33 -2.57 1.41
N GLU A 89 -17.49 -2.75 0.40
CA GLU A 89 -17.83 -3.55 -0.78
C GLU A 89 -18.00 -5.03 -0.41
N ASN A 90 -17.09 -5.58 0.41
CA ASN A 90 -17.16 -6.97 0.85
C ASN A 90 -18.41 -7.26 1.68
N THR A 91 -18.77 -6.34 2.60
CA THR A 91 -20.01 -6.47 3.38
C THR A 91 -21.25 -6.36 2.51
N ASN A 92 -21.28 -5.44 1.54
CA ASN A 92 -22.36 -5.32 0.57
C ASN A 92 -22.51 -6.60 -0.27
N LEU A 93 -21.40 -7.10 -0.82
CA LEU A 93 -21.38 -8.33 -1.62
C LEU A 93 -21.87 -9.54 -0.79
N LYS A 94 -21.40 -9.69 0.45
CA LYS A 94 -21.88 -10.76 1.35
C LYS A 94 -23.37 -10.64 1.64
N GLN A 95 -23.90 -9.43 1.82
CA GLN A 95 -25.34 -9.23 2.00
C GLN A 95 -26.13 -9.58 0.73
N ARG A 96 -25.62 -9.22 -0.45
CA ARG A 96 -26.24 -9.58 -1.73
C ARG A 96 -26.22 -11.08 -1.95
N LEU A 97 -25.10 -11.74 -1.67
CA LEU A 97 -24.98 -13.19 -1.75
C LEU A 97 -25.98 -13.87 -0.80
N LYS A 98 -26.04 -13.45 0.47
CA LYS A 98 -27.02 -13.99 1.42
C LYS A 98 -28.46 -13.81 0.94
N LYS A 99 -28.81 -12.69 0.32
CA LYS A 99 -30.16 -12.50 -0.27
C LYS A 99 -30.40 -13.43 -1.45
N LEU A 100 -29.41 -13.61 -2.32
CA LEU A 100 -29.48 -14.54 -3.44
C LEU A 100 -29.62 -15.98 -2.94
N ASP A 101 -28.83 -16.41 -1.97
CA ASP A 101 -28.93 -17.74 -1.35
C ASP A 101 -30.29 -17.97 -0.68
N VAL A 102 -30.86 -16.95 -0.03
CA VAL A 102 -32.22 -17.02 0.55
C VAL A 102 -33.30 -17.09 -0.54
N HIS A 103 -33.10 -16.43 -1.69
CA HIS A 103 -34.00 -16.58 -2.84
C HIS A 103 -33.84 -17.93 -3.53
N PHE A 104 -32.65 -18.50 -3.50
CA PHE A 104 -32.33 -19.83 -3.99
C PHE A 104 -32.53 -20.85 -2.86
N ASP A 105 -33.70 -20.84 -2.23
CA ASP A 105 -34.02 -21.86 -1.22
C ASP A 105 -34.19 -23.20 -1.94
N GLU A 106 -33.17 -24.05 -1.82
CA GLU A 106 -33.16 -25.42 -2.37
C GLU A 106 -34.42 -26.19 -1.96
N THR A 107 -34.95 -25.90 -0.75
CA THR A 107 -36.16 -26.52 -0.24
C THR A 107 -37.39 -26.14 -1.08
N GLN A 108 -37.51 -24.89 -1.49
CA GLN A 108 -38.63 -24.42 -2.31
C GLN A 108 -38.45 -24.87 -3.77
N ALA A 109 -37.23 -24.81 -4.30
CA ALA A 109 -36.91 -25.33 -5.63
C ALA A 109 -37.21 -26.84 -5.74
N ASP A 110 -36.86 -27.64 -4.73
CA ASP A 110 -37.14 -29.07 -4.68
C ASP A 110 -38.64 -29.37 -4.58
N LEU A 111 -39.39 -28.54 -3.86
CA LEU A 111 -40.85 -28.67 -3.77
C LEU A 111 -41.51 -28.35 -5.12
N GLU A 112 -41.11 -27.27 -5.79
CA GLU A 112 -41.59 -26.90 -7.13
C GLU A 112 -41.23 -27.97 -8.17
N ILE A 113 -40.02 -28.53 -8.11
CA ILE A 113 -39.62 -29.66 -8.96
C ILE A 113 -40.49 -30.88 -8.69
N LYS A 114 -40.74 -31.24 -7.42
CA LYS A 114 -41.62 -32.37 -7.08
C LYS A 114 -43.05 -32.16 -7.59
N GLU A 115 -43.59 -30.96 -7.45
CA GLU A 115 -44.92 -30.62 -7.94
C GLU A 115 -45.01 -30.77 -9.46
N ILE A 116 -44.02 -30.28 -10.21
CA ILE A 116 -43.94 -30.47 -11.66
C ILE A 116 -43.78 -31.95 -12.02
N VAL A 117 -42.95 -32.71 -11.31
CA VAL A 117 -42.74 -34.15 -11.54
C VAL A 117 -44.02 -34.96 -11.27
N GLU A 118 -44.86 -34.51 -10.35
CA GLU A 118 -46.12 -35.15 -10.01
C GLU A 118 -47.26 -34.83 -10.99
N THR A 119 -47.10 -33.83 -11.87
CA THR A 119 -48.11 -33.54 -12.89
C THR A 119 -48.28 -34.69 -13.88
N GLU A 120 -49.53 -34.90 -14.30
CA GLU A 120 -49.92 -35.93 -15.26
C GLU A 120 -49.14 -35.79 -16.58
N TYR A 121 -48.88 -34.57 -17.03
CA TYR A 121 -48.07 -34.30 -18.21
C TYR A 121 -46.66 -34.89 -18.13
N PHE A 122 -45.99 -34.75 -16.98
CA PHE A 122 -44.62 -35.26 -16.80
C PHE A 122 -44.61 -36.79 -16.66
N ARG A 123 -45.60 -37.37 -15.98
CA ARG A 123 -45.79 -38.83 -15.90
C ARG A 123 -46.02 -39.43 -17.28
N GLU A 124 -46.89 -38.82 -18.09
CA GLU A 124 -47.13 -39.22 -19.47
C GLU A 124 -45.87 -39.11 -20.33
N LEU A 125 -45.12 -38.02 -20.21
CA LEU A 125 -43.84 -37.83 -20.90
C LEU A 125 -42.83 -38.90 -20.51
N GLN A 126 -42.75 -39.26 -19.22
CA GLN A 126 -41.86 -40.31 -18.72
C GLN A 126 -42.27 -41.70 -19.23
N GLN A 127 -43.57 -42.00 -19.26
CA GLN A 127 -44.10 -43.25 -19.85
C GLN A 127 -43.83 -43.31 -21.36
N ARG A 128 -44.00 -42.21 -22.07
CA ARG A 128 -43.70 -42.10 -23.50
C ARG A 128 -42.21 -42.25 -23.79
N ALA A 129 -41.34 -41.66 -22.98
CA ALA A 129 -39.89 -41.85 -23.09
C ALA A 129 -39.47 -43.29 -22.77
N LYS A 130 -40.06 -43.92 -21.73
CA LYS A 130 -39.80 -45.34 -21.40
C LYS A 130 -40.24 -46.28 -22.51
N SER A 131 -41.43 -46.07 -23.08
CA SER A 131 -41.94 -46.87 -24.20
C SER A 131 -41.14 -46.68 -25.49
N LEU A 132 -40.64 -45.47 -25.77
CA LEU A 132 -39.69 -45.26 -26.86
C LEU A 132 -38.39 -46.02 -26.61
N ARG A 133 -37.81 -45.90 -25.40
CA ARG A 133 -36.59 -46.65 -25.04
C ARG A 133 -36.76 -48.16 -25.12
N SER A 134 -37.89 -48.72 -24.67
CA SER A 134 -38.14 -50.16 -24.77
C SER A 134 -38.38 -50.60 -26.21
N LYS A 135 -39.05 -49.77 -27.02
CA LYS A 135 -39.20 -50.00 -28.47
C LYS A 135 -37.84 -50.01 -29.17
N PHE A 136 -36.99 -49.02 -28.93
CA PHE A 136 -35.64 -48.97 -29.50
C PHE A 136 -34.73 -50.07 -28.97
N LYS A 137 -34.88 -50.48 -27.70
CA LYS A 137 -34.16 -51.64 -27.14
C LYS A 137 -34.59 -52.95 -27.78
N HIS A 138 -35.90 -53.17 -27.97
CA HIS A 138 -36.40 -54.35 -28.70
C HIS A 138 -36.10 -54.32 -30.21
N GLN A 139 -35.93 -53.13 -30.80
CA GLN A 139 -35.45 -52.99 -32.17
C GLN A 139 -33.95 -53.29 -32.29
N ALA A 140 -33.16 -52.98 -31.27
CA ALA A 140 -31.74 -53.32 -31.19
C ALA A 140 -31.48 -54.80 -30.83
N ASP A 141 -32.36 -55.42 -30.02
CA ASP A 141 -32.29 -56.84 -29.66
C ASP A 141 -33.02 -57.75 -30.69
N GLY A 142 -33.67 -57.16 -31.70
CA GLY A 142 -34.56 -57.83 -32.66
C GLY A 142 -34.01 -57.96 -34.08
N GLU A 143 -32.74 -57.64 -34.32
CA GLU A 143 -32.08 -57.86 -35.63
C GLU A 143 -31.23 -59.15 -35.59
N VAL A 144 -31.93 -60.29 -35.54
CA VAL A 144 -31.51 -61.58 -36.13
C VAL A 144 -32.83 -62.26 -36.55
N PRO A 145 -33.08 -62.50 -37.85
CA PRO A 145 -32.17 -63.22 -38.76
C PRO A 145 -31.70 -62.44 -39.99
#